data_AF-A0A847YG29-F1
#
_entry.id   AF-A0A847YG29-F1
#
_cell.length_a   1.000
_cell.length_b   1.000
_cell.length_c   1.000
_cell.angle_alpha   90.00
_cell.angle_beta   90.00
_cell.angle_gamma   90.00
#
_symmetry.space_group_name_H-M   'P 1'
#
loop_
_entity.id
_entity.type
_entity.pdbx_description
1 polymer ?
#
loop_
_entity_poly.entity_id
_entity_poly.type
_entity_poly.pdbx_seq_one_letter_code
_entity_poly.pdbx_strand_id
1 'polypeptide(L)'
;MARILKPLGTMAAAALVCLALQGSHLQAEDQWVTYEGGEGPGKGKHIVLVSGDEEYRSEEALPMLGKILAKRHGFRCTVLFAIDPETGEIDPLNVTNIAGLEL
;
A
#
# COMPACT_ATOMS: atom_id res chain seq x y z
N MET A 1 -51.88 6.25 -32.87
CA MET A 1 -50.62 5.95 -33.59
C MET A 1 -49.68 7.13 -33.36
N ALA A 2 -48.47 7.09 -32.80
CA ALA A 2 -47.54 6.04 -32.41
C ALA A 2 -46.78 6.49 -31.13
N ARG A 3 -46.47 5.59 -30.20
CA ARG A 3 -45.56 5.87 -29.08
C ARG A 3 -44.12 5.69 -29.58
N ILE A 4 -43.35 6.77 -29.62
CA ILE A 4 -41.91 6.73 -29.86
C ILE A 4 -41.26 6.06 -28.64
N LEU A 5 -40.89 4.79 -28.80
CA LEU A 5 -40.10 4.05 -27.84
C LEU A 5 -38.65 4.56 -27.95
N LYS A 6 -38.21 5.39 -27.00
CA LYS A 6 -36.78 5.75 -26.91
C LYS A 6 -35.98 4.46 -26.60
N PRO A 7 -34.85 4.21 -27.29
CA PRO A 7 -34.12 2.96 -27.12
C PRO A 7 -33.46 2.93 -25.75
N LEU A 8 -34.00 2.12 -24.84
CA LEU A 8 -33.44 1.85 -23.53
C LEU A 8 -31.99 1.29 -23.61
N GLY A 9 -31.61 0.72 -24.77
CA GLY A 9 -30.30 0.13 -25.01
C GLY A 9 -29.14 1.10 -25.15
N THR A 10 -29.34 2.36 -25.57
CA THR A 10 -28.22 3.31 -25.75
C THR A 10 -27.68 3.86 -24.43
N MET A 11 -28.51 3.97 -23.38
CA MET A 11 -28.02 4.36 -22.05
C MET A 11 -27.27 3.23 -21.34
N ALA A 12 -27.71 1.98 -21.53
CA ALA A 12 -27.03 0.81 -20.96
C ALA A 12 -25.64 0.57 -21.59
N ALA A 13 -25.51 0.75 -22.90
CA ALA A 13 -24.22 0.64 -23.60
C ALA A 13 -23.22 1.74 -23.19
N ALA A 14 -23.70 2.98 -23.02
CA ALA A 14 -22.86 4.09 -22.54
C ALA A 14 -22.36 3.87 -21.10
N ALA A 15 -23.19 3.31 -20.22
CA ALA A 15 -22.79 3.00 -18.85
C ALA A 15 -21.72 1.90 -18.77
N LEU A 16 -21.78 0.89 -19.65
CA LEU A 16 -20.78 -0.18 -19.72
C LEU A 16 -19.42 0.32 -20.23
N VAL A 17 -19.41 1.25 -21.18
CA VAL A 17 -18.18 1.89 -21.69
C VAL A 17 -17.52 2.79 -20.64
N CYS A 18 -18.30 3.48 -19.81
CA CYS A 18 -17.77 4.29 -18.72
C CYS A 18 -17.12 3.45 -17.60
N LEU A 19 -17.60 2.23 -17.32
CA LEU A 19 -16.93 1.32 -16.37
C LEU A 19 -15.60 0.76 -16.91
N ALA A 20 -15.50 0.54 -18.22
CA ALA A 20 -14.28 0.03 -18.85
C ALA A 20 -13.13 1.05 -18.88
N LEU A 21 -13.43 2.35 -18.70
CA LEU A 21 -12.45 3.44 -18.70
C LEU A 21 -11.93 3.81 -17.29
N GLN A 22 -12.37 3.11 -16.24
CA GLN A 22 -11.99 3.38 -14.84
C GLN A 22 -10.73 2.62 -14.39
N GLY A 23 -9.81 2.34 -15.31
CA GLY A 23 -8.49 1.80 -15.00
C GLY A 23 -7.62 2.83 -14.27
N SER A 24 -8.04 3.23 -13.06
CA SER A 24 -7.23 4.03 -12.16
C SER A 24 -6.04 3.17 -11.74
N HIS A 25 -4.83 3.56 -12.15
CA HIS A 25 -3.62 3.06 -11.51
C HIS A 25 -3.66 3.52 -10.05
N LEU A 26 -4.08 2.64 -9.15
CA LEU A 26 -3.89 2.83 -7.72
C LEU A 26 -2.40 2.65 -7.46
N GLN A 27 -1.64 3.73 -7.63
CA GLN A 27 -0.28 3.78 -7.11
C GLN A 27 -0.43 3.86 -5.59
N ALA A 28 0.26 2.98 -4.86
CA ALA A 28 0.39 3.18 -3.42
C ALA A 28 1.00 4.57 -3.21
N GLU A 29 0.37 5.41 -2.36
CA GLU A 29 0.90 6.77 -2.11
C GLU A 29 2.32 6.71 -1.56
N ASP A 30 2.64 5.64 -0.82
CA ASP A 30 3.93 5.39 -0.19
C ASP A 30 4.49 4.01 -0.56
N GLN A 31 5.82 3.90 -0.64
CA GLN A 31 6.55 2.63 -0.87
C GLN A 31 6.89 1.89 0.44
N TRP A 32 6.16 2.19 1.50
CA TRP A 32 6.30 1.58 2.83
C TRP A 32 4.91 1.27 3.41
N VAL A 33 4.89 0.56 4.55
CA VAL A 33 3.66 0.31 5.30
C VAL A 33 3.72 0.95 6.68
N THR A 34 2.68 1.69 7.05
CA THR A 34 2.52 2.24 8.40
C THR A 34 1.39 1.52 9.14
N TYR A 35 1.68 1.10 10.37
CA TYR A 35 0.72 0.61 11.33
C TYR A 35 0.53 1.66 12.42
N GLU A 36 -0.70 2.18 12.51
CA GLU A 36 -1.04 3.11 13.58
C GLU A 36 -1.00 2.43 14.94
N GLY A 37 -0.36 3.13 15.88
CA GLY A 37 -0.28 2.77 17.28
C GLY A 37 -1.58 3.07 18.05
N GLY A 38 -1.52 2.93 19.36
CA GLY A 38 -2.66 3.10 20.24
C GLY A 38 -2.23 3.28 21.68
N GLU A 39 -3.10 2.91 22.62
CA GLU A 39 -2.75 2.90 24.04
C GLU A 39 -1.72 1.81 24.35
N GLY A 40 -0.84 2.07 25.32
CA GLY A 40 0.20 1.15 25.74
C GLY A 40 1.55 1.84 26.00
N PRO A 41 2.58 1.07 26.37
CA PRO A 41 3.92 1.61 26.68
C PRO A 41 4.59 2.31 25.48
N GLY A 42 4.17 1.99 24.26
CA GLY A 42 4.64 2.60 23.02
C GLY A 42 3.88 3.86 22.59
N LYS A 43 2.85 4.29 23.33
CA LYS A 43 2.05 5.46 22.95
C LYS A 43 2.92 6.70 22.78
N GLY A 44 2.72 7.39 21.66
CA GLY A 44 3.48 8.59 21.30
C GLY A 44 4.91 8.33 20.84
N LYS A 45 5.30 7.06 20.64
CA LYS A 45 6.60 6.67 20.07
C LYS A 45 6.41 6.09 18.69
N HIS A 46 7.41 6.30 17.84
CA HIS A 46 7.46 5.78 16.48
C HIS A 46 8.68 4.89 16.32
N ILE A 47 8.48 3.71 15.74
CA ILE A 47 9.53 2.77 15.36
C ILE A 47 9.54 2.68 13.83
N VAL A 48 10.70 2.93 13.24
CA VAL A 48 10.97 2.63 11.83
C VAL A 48 11.72 1.30 11.76
N LEU A 49 11.16 0.34 11.05
CA LEU A 49 11.74 -0.98 10.81
C LEU A 49 12.25 -0.99 9.37
N VAL A 50 13.55 -1.24 9.17
CA VAL A 50 14.20 -1.19 7.86
C VAL A 50 14.48 -2.62 7.38
N SER A 51 13.87 -3.04 6.27
CA SER A 51 14.11 -4.34 5.62
C SER A 51 15.23 -4.25 4.56
N GLY A 52 15.45 -5.32 3.80
CA GLY A 52 16.42 -5.37 2.70
C GLY A 52 17.65 -6.23 3.02
N ASP A 53 17.54 -7.17 3.97
CA ASP A 53 18.52 -8.22 4.20
C ASP A 53 18.08 -9.51 3.48
N GLU A 54 18.78 -9.88 2.41
CA GLU A 54 18.39 -11.00 1.55
C GLU A 54 18.35 -12.34 2.33
N GLU A 55 19.02 -12.42 3.47
CA GLU A 55 19.24 -13.65 4.22
C GLU A 55 18.03 -14.12 5.04
N TYR A 56 17.17 -13.21 5.52
CA TYR A 56 16.10 -13.57 6.49
C TYR A 56 14.69 -13.14 6.09
N ARG A 57 14.52 -12.61 4.87
CA ARG A 57 13.23 -12.18 4.33
C ARG A 57 12.53 -11.17 5.26
N SER A 58 13.27 -10.15 5.68
CA SER A 58 12.76 -9.10 6.58
C SER A 58 11.53 -8.39 6.02
N GLU A 59 11.31 -8.40 4.71
CA GLU A 59 10.13 -7.89 4.00
C GLU A 59 8.84 -8.59 4.44
N GLU A 60 8.92 -9.82 4.94
CA GLU A 60 7.79 -10.54 5.51
C GLU A 60 7.76 -10.46 7.04
N ALA A 61 8.93 -10.61 7.67
CA ALA A 61 9.03 -10.67 9.12
C ALA A 61 8.73 -9.31 9.79
N LEU A 62 9.28 -8.21 9.26
CA LEU A 62 9.14 -6.88 9.86
C LEU A 62 7.73 -6.31 9.77
N PRO A 63 6.94 -6.50 8.69
CA PRO A 63 5.52 -6.15 8.70
C PRO A 63 4.71 -6.85 9.79
N MET A 64 4.96 -8.15 10.00
CA MET A 64 4.29 -8.89 11.08
C MET A 64 4.72 -8.39 12.46
N LEU A 65 6.01 -8.13 12.66
CA LEU A 65 6.53 -7.56 13.90
C LEU A 65 5.96 -6.16 14.16
N GLY A 66 5.99 -5.27 13.19
CA GLY A 66 5.43 -3.92 13.28
C GLY A 66 3.95 -3.93 13.64
N LYS A 67 3.17 -4.85 13.04
CA LYS A 67 1.76 -5.03 13.39
C LYS A 67 1.57 -5.51 14.84
N ILE A 68 2.41 -6.41 15.34
CA ILE A 68 2.36 -6.85 16.75
C ILE A 68 2.72 -5.68 17.68
N LEU A 69 3.80 -4.97 17.40
CA LEU A 69 4.24 -3.81 18.20
C LEU A 69 3.15 -2.73 18.25
N ALA A 70 2.54 -2.41 17.12
CA ALA A 70 1.45 -1.45 17.05
C ALA A 70 0.21 -1.90 17.81
N LYS A 71 -0.27 -3.13 17.55
CA LYS A 71 -1.53 -3.62 18.13
C LYS A 71 -1.44 -3.98 19.60
N ARG A 72 -0.29 -4.48 20.07
CA ARG A 72 -0.14 -4.97 21.45
C ARG A 72 0.54 -3.98 22.38
N HIS A 73 1.37 -3.10 21.85
CA HIS A 73 2.19 -2.20 22.66
C HIS A 73 1.95 -0.72 22.36
N GLY A 74 1.18 -0.39 21.33
CA GLY A 74 0.74 0.98 21.06
C GLY A 74 1.74 1.85 20.30
N PHE A 75 2.84 1.28 19.78
CA PHE A 75 3.78 2.02 18.95
C PHE A 75 3.17 2.37 17.59
N ARG A 76 3.44 3.57 17.06
CA ARG A 76 3.35 3.75 15.61
C ARG A 76 4.53 3.00 14.99
N CYS A 77 4.30 2.19 13.97
CA CYS A 77 5.36 1.45 13.29
C CYS A 77 5.32 1.73 11.79
N THR A 78 6.45 2.04 11.18
CA THR A 78 6.60 2.13 9.72
C THR A 78 7.62 1.07 9.30
N VAL A 79 7.33 0.30 8.27
CA VAL A 79 8.27 -0.67 7.68
C VAL A 79 8.69 -0.19 6.31
N LEU A 80 9.99 0.04 6.15
CA LEU A 80 10.61 0.41 4.89
C LEU A 80 11.15 -0.82 4.19
N PHE A 81 11.13 -0.79 2.86
CA PHE A 81 11.56 -1.89 2.02
C PHE A 81 12.70 -1.45 1.10
N ALA A 82 13.55 -2.38 0.74
CA ALA A 82 14.39 -2.24 -0.44
C ALA A 82 13.50 -2.30 -1.69
N ILE A 83 13.64 -1.32 -2.59
CA ILE A 83 12.76 -1.14 -3.75
C ILE A 83 13.58 -1.04 -5.02
N ASP A 84 13.20 -1.76 -6.06
CA ASP A 84 13.70 -1.50 -7.40
C ASP A 84 13.15 -0.14 -7.91
N PRO A 85 14.02 0.86 -8.18
CA PRO A 85 13.58 2.17 -8.61
C PRO A 85 12.95 2.19 -10.02
N GLU A 86 13.20 1.18 -10.86
CA GLU A 86 12.64 1.09 -12.20
C GLU A 86 11.22 0.55 -12.18
N THR A 87 10.99 -0.50 -11.40
CA THR A 87 9.69 -1.21 -11.35
C THR A 87 8.80 -0.75 -10.19
N GLY A 88 9.39 -0.22 -9.12
CA GLY A 88 8.70 0.09 -7.87
C GLY A 88 8.36 -1.14 -7.02
N GLU A 89 8.85 -2.32 -7.41
CA GLU A 89 8.63 -3.57 -6.67
C GLU A 89 9.61 -3.71 -5.50
N ILE A 90 9.22 -4.50 -4.50
CA ILE A 90 10.11 -4.86 -3.40
C ILE A 90 11.21 -5.78 -3.95
N ASP A 91 12.46 -5.35 -3.82
CA ASP A 91 13.64 -6.10 -4.26
C ASP A 91 14.65 -6.19 -3.11
N PRO A 92 14.69 -7.31 -2.36
CA PRO A 92 15.64 -7.52 -1.27
C PRO A 92 17.11 -7.52 -1.72
N LEU A 93 17.39 -7.71 -3.01
CA LEU A 93 18.75 -7.66 -3.56
C LEU A 93 19.22 -6.22 -3.82
N ASN A 94 18.31 -5.24 -3.79
CA ASN A 94 18.66 -3.84 -4.00
C ASN A 94 19.20 -3.20 -2.71
N VAL A 95 20.52 -3.22 -2.56
CA VAL A 95 21.22 -2.65 -1.40
C VAL A 95 21.41 -1.13 -1.44
N THR A 96 20.88 -0.45 -2.47
CA THR A 96 21.13 0.98 -2.71
C THR A 96 19.91 1.88 -2.56
N ASN A 97 18.70 1.29 -2.53
CA ASN A 97 17.47 2.06 -2.52
C ASN A 97 16.48 1.52 -1.49
N ILE A 98 16.40 2.20 -0.35
CA ILE A 98 15.34 2.03 0.65
C ILE A 98 14.54 3.34 0.68
N ALA A 99 13.30 3.29 0.20
CA ALA A 99 12.43 4.46 0.16
C ALA A 99 11.94 4.84 1.57
N GLY A 100 11.87 6.14 1.87
CA GLY A 100 11.32 6.66 3.13
C GLY A 100 12.30 6.76 4.30
N LEU A 101 13.62 6.75 4.06
CA LEU A 101 14.64 6.89 5.12
C LEU A 101 14.67 8.30 5.75
N GLU A 102 14.03 9.28 5.13
CA GLU A 102 13.92 10.66 5.57
C GLU A 102 12.77 10.93 6.56
N LEU A 103 11.96 9.91 6.87
CA LEU A 103 10.79 9.98 7.77
C LEU A 103 11.10 10.32 9.23
#